data_AF-A0A524CPQ8-F1
#
_entry.id   AF-A0A524CPQ8-F1
#
_cell.length_a   1.000
_cell.length_b   1.000
_cell.length_c   1.000
_cell.angle_alpha   90.00
_cell.angle_beta   90.00
_cell.angle_gamma   90.00
#
_symmetry.space_group_name_H-M   'P 1'
#
loop_
_entity.id
_entity.type
_entity.pdbx_description
1 polymer ?
#
loop_
_entity_poly.entity_id
_entity_poly.type
_entity_poly.pdbx_seq_one_letter_code
_entity_poly.pdbx_strand_id
1 'polypeptide(L)'
;MRVRKRKNLPKKNSVLVFLFLLPLIGVGAYASVLVIILEDIGSYNYQIGPPDTNHFIDKDDIDPDLMADLAGVLNNRLLEYHLPLNLSVTVTFSDYSYETVADIHETDNAALYGGETMAAQCFRYATAKKENNKTEMAHSIQIIKRLVSGYSLLLAVPNGGIGPEYPGLPARFYSPPGKEYQEEYPEIFSDHYKMFNGTGDYKNWRCRLKTSLDEMGGYAVALGMVLKFVDPDDSEVAEWCYERVRVLVAQLVEGFKKTNWLVLYGDGTPAGSDLNMDIGGGAWKLAFLKLGAIAYPEKYAQEYAYTYSKALHSSQVSEGSIWNTIEEYYAFAFSQCLVLSLILNEDNEKIRDHYIKTYSEGFYGLLKYHRNAFVNSAFLAFMSLMDKDKRERYEDPEYEFDKVEWDINDQLFRFMDWGNPRGMNLAKEQWGIRNYNLTQRPHSTRSTSLNPDIREKERNPRVKFWREWIDNNIFGSLYAWVKDDLYEMEDMYIVPKTVSESSAGALIWGSNPFQGEGGDPYENGLQEERGNGFLLPYYLGRYYGFVEGPSN
;
A
#
# COMPACT_ATOMS: atom_id res chain seq x y z
N MET A 1 72.15 -25.89 3.26
CA MET A 1 71.05 -24.96 2.94
C MET A 1 70.98 -23.91 4.05
N ARG A 2 71.36 -22.63 3.80
CA ARG A 2 71.34 -21.57 4.82
C ARG A 2 69.95 -20.95 4.89
N VAL A 3 69.16 -21.31 5.91
CA VAL A 3 67.88 -20.63 6.20
C VAL A 3 68.19 -19.24 6.75
N ARG A 4 68.15 -18.20 5.89
CA ARG A 4 68.25 -16.80 6.32
C ARG A 4 66.95 -16.43 7.06
N LYS A 5 66.98 -16.34 8.39
CA LYS A 5 65.92 -15.69 9.18
C LYS A 5 65.81 -14.22 8.74
N ARG A 6 64.82 -13.91 7.90
CA ARG A 6 64.51 -12.52 7.49
C ARG A 6 63.92 -11.78 8.70
N LYS A 7 64.78 -11.11 9.49
CA LYS A 7 64.42 -10.43 10.75
C LYS A 7 63.29 -9.38 10.65
N ASN A 8 62.90 -8.96 9.45
CA ASN A 8 61.88 -7.91 9.22
C ASN A 8 60.68 -8.37 8.37
N LEU A 9 60.56 -9.65 8.03
CA LEU A 9 59.44 -10.14 7.21
C LEU A 9 58.07 -9.89 7.86
N PRO A 10 57.86 -10.13 9.17
CA PRO A 10 56.58 -9.83 9.82
C PRO A 10 56.22 -8.35 9.74
N LYS A 11 57.17 -7.45 10.01
CA LYS A 11 56.94 -5.99 9.91
C LYS A 11 56.57 -5.55 8.49
N LYS A 12 57.27 -6.07 7.46
CA LYS A 12 56.95 -5.78 6.06
C LYS A 12 55.58 -6.32 5.65
N ASN A 13 55.24 -7.53 6.10
CA ASN A 13 53.94 -8.13 5.84
C ASN A 13 52.83 -7.37 6.57
N SER A 14 53.03 -6.93 7.80
CA SER A 14 52.07 -6.09 8.54
C SER A 14 51.83 -4.75 7.84
N VAL A 15 52.88 -4.09 7.33
CA VAL A 15 52.74 -2.84 6.56
C VAL A 15 52.00 -3.10 5.24
N LEU A 16 52.31 -4.18 4.52
CA LEU A 16 51.60 -4.54 3.30
C LEU A 16 50.12 -4.84 3.58
N VAL A 17 49.82 -5.63 4.60
CA VAL A 17 48.44 -5.93 5.02
C VAL A 17 47.70 -4.64 5.39
N PHE A 18 48.33 -3.74 6.14
CA PHE A 18 47.73 -2.44 6.47
C PHE A 18 47.46 -1.59 5.22
N LEU A 19 48.40 -1.53 4.28
CA LEU A 19 48.21 -0.83 2.99
C LEU A 19 47.09 -1.45 2.16
N PHE A 20 46.91 -2.78 2.21
CA PHE A 20 45.79 -3.48 1.56
C PHE A 20 44.45 -3.24 2.27
N LEU A 21 44.45 -3.07 3.59
CA LEU A 21 43.25 -2.77 4.38
C LEU A 21 42.85 -1.30 4.31
N LEU A 22 43.77 -0.38 4.03
CA LEU A 22 43.47 1.06 3.98
C LEU A 22 42.34 1.41 3.01
N PRO A 23 42.27 0.87 1.77
CA PRO A 23 41.10 1.06 0.89
C PRO A 23 39.80 0.53 1.49
N LEU A 24 39.83 -0.65 2.14
CA LEU A 24 38.64 -1.23 2.79
C LEU A 24 38.18 -0.39 3.98
N ILE A 25 39.11 0.12 4.78
CA ILE A 25 38.84 1.05 5.88
C ILE A 25 38.28 2.36 5.33
N GLY A 26 38.85 2.89 4.24
CA GLY A 26 38.39 4.11 3.58
C GLY A 26 36.96 3.98 3.04
N VAL A 27 36.68 2.91 2.30
CA VAL A 27 35.32 2.61 1.78
C VAL A 27 34.36 2.37 2.93
N GLY A 28 34.77 1.61 3.95
CA GLY A 28 33.95 1.34 5.13
C GLY A 28 33.60 2.61 5.92
N ALA A 29 34.58 3.49 6.15
CA ALA A 29 34.36 4.78 6.80
C ALA A 29 33.46 5.70 5.95
N TYR A 30 33.67 5.72 4.63
CA TYR A 30 32.84 6.48 3.71
C TYR A 30 31.37 6.01 3.75
N ALA A 31 31.14 4.71 3.60
CA ALA A 31 29.80 4.12 3.68
C ALA A 31 29.17 4.34 5.05
N SER A 32 29.95 4.27 6.14
CA SER A 32 29.43 4.50 7.49
C SER A 32 28.93 5.93 7.69
N VAL A 33 29.64 6.93 7.15
CA VAL A 33 29.18 8.33 7.24
C VAL A 33 27.92 8.54 6.40
N LEU A 34 27.82 7.93 5.21
CA LEU A 34 26.58 7.98 4.42
C LEU A 34 25.40 7.39 5.21
N VAL A 35 25.58 6.23 5.84
CA VAL A 35 24.56 5.63 6.71
C VAL A 35 24.19 6.55 7.87
N ILE A 36 25.17 7.18 8.53
CA ILE A 36 24.91 8.14 9.63
C ILE A 36 24.11 9.35 9.15
N ILE A 37 24.45 9.94 8.00
CA ILE A 37 23.71 11.08 7.42
C ILE A 37 22.24 10.70 7.27
N LEU A 38 22.02 9.60 6.58
CA LEU A 38 20.68 9.17 6.23
C LEU A 38 19.90 8.70 7.48
N GLU A 39 20.55 8.02 8.44
CA GLU A 39 19.93 7.53 9.69
C GLU A 39 19.51 8.69 10.60
N ASP A 40 20.36 9.72 10.71
CA ASP A 40 20.07 10.93 11.50
C ASP A 40 18.94 11.74 10.85
N ILE A 41 18.89 11.83 9.52
CA ILE A 41 17.78 12.48 8.81
C ILE A 41 16.47 11.71 9.04
N GLY A 42 16.49 10.39 8.87
CA GLY A 42 15.32 9.53 9.04
C GLY A 42 14.86 9.33 10.47
N SER A 43 15.71 9.62 11.46
CA SER A 43 15.43 9.37 12.89
C SER A 43 14.10 9.96 13.35
N TYR A 44 13.70 11.10 12.80
CA TYR A 44 12.42 11.75 13.12
C TYR A 44 11.20 11.04 12.57
N ASN A 45 11.37 10.11 11.63
CA ASN A 45 10.26 9.32 11.09
C ASN A 45 10.03 8.09 11.98
N TYR A 46 11.07 7.28 12.26
CA TYR A 46 10.92 6.00 12.98
C TYR A 46 11.21 6.04 14.49
N GLN A 47 11.74 7.14 15.04
CA GLN A 47 11.90 7.36 16.50
C GLN A 47 10.93 8.42 17.04
N ILE A 48 9.84 8.68 16.32
CA ILE A 48 8.83 9.62 16.75
C ILE A 48 8.09 9.11 18.00
N GLY A 49 7.66 10.03 18.86
CA GLY A 49 6.77 9.72 19.98
C GLY A 49 5.32 9.55 19.54
N PRO A 50 4.42 9.15 20.45
CA PRO A 50 2.98 9.09 20.16
C PRO A 50 2.44 10.45 19.71
N PRO A 51 1.43 10.47 18.81
CA PRO A 51 0.82 11.70 18.34
C PRO A 51 0.14 12.45 19.51
N ASP A 52 0.22 13.78 19.48
CA ASP A 52 -0.44 14.62 20.48
C ASP A 52 -1.96 14.61 20.27
N THR A 53 -2.66 13.92 21.18
CA THR A 53 -4.12 13.78 21.14
C THR A 53 -4.86 15.09 21.37
N ASN A 54 -4.21 16.14 21.87
CA ASN A 54 -4.83 17.48 21.97
C ASN A 54 -5.14 18.10 20.60
N HIS A 55 -4.58 17.54 19.52
CA HIS A 55 -4.87 17.95 18.15
C HIS A 55 -5.93 17.09 17.47
N PHE A 56 -6.46 16.08 18.17
CA PHE A 56 -7.50 15.22 17.62
C PHE A 56 -8.85 15.92 17.75
N ILE A 57 -9.77 15.59 16.86
CA ILE A 57 -11.18 15.95 16.98
C ILE A 57 -11.72 15.21 18.20
N ASP A 58 -12.39 15.94 19.10
CA ASP A 58 -12.99 15.35 20.29
C ASP A 58 -13.89 14.18 19.91
N LYS A 59 -13.84 13.08 20.67
CA LYS A 59 -14.58 11.84 20.34
C LYS A 59 -16.09 12.11 20.17
N ASP A 60 -16.64 13.00 20.99
CA ASP A 60 -18.06 13.38 20.97
C ASP A 60 -18.45 14.20 19.73
N ASP A 61 -17.47 14.79 19.02
CA ASP A 61 -17.68 15.56 17.78
C ASP A 61 -17.53 14.70 16.51
N ILE A 62 -17.07 13.45 16.64
CA ILE A 62 -16.97 12.51 15.52
C ILE A 62 -18.34 11.88 15.31
N ASP A 63 -19.01 12.28 14.23
CA ASP A 63 -20.35 11.82 13.87
C ASP A 63 -20.30 10.57 12.97
N PRO A 64 -20.74 9.39 13.46
CA PRO A 64 -20.77 8.16 12.67
C PRO A 64 -21.74 8.22 11.48
N ASP A 65 -22.83 8.99 11.59
CA ASP A 65 -23.82 9.15 10.53
C ASP A 65 -23.21 9.93 9.35
N LEU A 66 -22.40 10.94 9.63
CA LEU A 66 -21.66 11.67 8.58
C LEU A 66 -20.62 10.78 7.87
N MET A 67 -19.90 9.94 8.61
CA MET A 67 -18.96 8.98 8.01
C MET A 67 -19.69 7.95 7.15
N ALA A 68 -20.87 7.48 7.59
CA ALA A 68 -21.70 6.57 6.82
C ALA A 68 -22.27 7.22 5.55
N ASP A 69 -22.71 8.48 5.62
CA ASP A 69 -23.14 9.27 4.46
C ASP A 69 -22.00 9.40 3.44
N LEU A 70 -20.78 9.76 3.89
CA LEU A 70 -19.61 9.84 3.02
C LEU A 70 -19.28 8.48 2.37
N ALA A 71 -19.32 7.39 3.15
CA ALA A 71 -19.17 6.04 2.59
C ALA A 71 -20.21 5.78 1.49
N GLY A 72 -21.48 6.14 1.72
CA GLY A 72 -22.55 6.01 0.74
C GLY A 72 -22.26 6.75 -0.56
N VAL A 73 -21.85 8.02 -0.47
CA VAL A 73 -21.46 8.85 -1.62
C VAL A 73 -20.31 8.21 -2.40
N LEU A 74 -19.20 7.87 -1.74
CA LEU A 74 -18.03 7.29 -2.39
C LEU A 74 -18.35 5.95 -3.08
N ASN A 75 -19.21 5.12 -2.48
CA ASN A 75 -19.62 3.84 -3.09
C ASN A 75 -20.49 4.03 -4.33
N ASN A 76 -21.36 5.04 -4.35
CA ASN A 76 -22.17 5.34 -5.53
C ASN A 76 -21.28 5.86 -6.66
N ARG A 77 -20.38 6.80 -6.36
CA ARG A 77 -19.41 7.35 -7.32
C ARG A 77 -18.47 6.28 -7.87
N LEU A 78 -18.05 5.32 -7.04
CA LEU A 78 -17.25 4.17 -7.46
C LEU A 78 -17.90 3.40 -8.62
N LEU A 79 -19.21 3.13 -8.53
CA LEU A 79 -19.97 2.42 -9.55
C LEU A 79 -20.23 3.25 -10.80
N GLU A 80 -20.44 4.54 -10.62
CA GLU A 80 -20.82 5.47 -11.68
C GLU A 80 -19.63 5.85 -12.56
N TYR A 81 -18.48 6.14 -11.95
CA TYR A 81 -17.35 6.76 -12.66
C TYR A 81 -16.06 5.92 -12.62
N HIS A 82 -15.79 5.21 -11.52
CA HIS A 82 -14.45 4.65 -11.27
C HIS A 82 -14.28 3.18 -11.64
N LEU A 83 -15.25 2.53 -12.29
CA LEU A 83 -15.17 1.12 -12.73
C LEU A 83 -15.51 0.89 -14.22
N PRO A 84 -15.07 1.74 -15.17
CA PRO A 84 -15.48 1.66 -16.58
C PRO A 84 -15.04 0.35 -17.25
N LEU A 85 -13.83 -0.10 -16.94
CA LEU A 85 -13.30 -1.40 -17.39
C LEU A 85 -13.40 -2.48 -16.32
N ASN A 86 -14.23 -2.33 -15.28
CA ASN A 86 -14.20 -3.17 -14.08
C ASN A 86 -12.88 -3.14 -13.29
N LEU A 87 -12.04 -2.13 -13.54
CA LEU A 87 -10.83 -1.81 -12.80
C LEU A 87 -11.05 -0.48 -12.10
N SER A 88 -10.50 -0.32 -10.91
CA SER A 88 -10.62 0.92 -10.15
C SER A 88 -9.67 1.98 -10.74
N VAL A 89 -10.22 3.07 -11.25
CA VAL A 89 -9.48 4.13 -11.93
C VAL A 89 -9.74 5.50 -11.29
N THR A 90 -8.83 6.42 -11.56
CA THR A 90 -8.97 7.84 -11.27
C THR A 90 -9.69 8.50 -12.45
N VAL A 91 -10.50 9.54 -12.20
CA VAL A 91 -11.20 10.27 -13.26
C VAL A 91 -10.98 11.77 -13.12
N THR A 92 -11.00 12.50 -14.24
CA THR A 92 -11.05 13.96 -14.24
C THR A 92 -12.39 14.42 -14.82
N PHE A 93 -13.07 15.31 -14.10
CA PHE A 93 -14.34 15.89 -14.56
C PHE A 93 -14.12 17.13 -15.44
N SER A 94 -15.11 17.46 -16.27
CA SER A 94 -15.08 18.64 -17.14
C SER A 94 -15.14 19.96 -16.38
N ASP A 95 -15.78 19.93 -15.21
CA ASP A 95 -16.03 21.08 -14.35
C ASP A 95 -16.40 20.65 -12.92
N TYR A 96 -16.56 21.63 -12.03
CA TYR A 96 -16.82 21.42 -10.61
C TYR A 96 -18.25 20.98 -10.27
N SER A 97 -19.11 20.67 -11.26
CA SER A 97 -20.35 19.91 -11.00
C SER A 97 -20.04 18.47 -10.62
N TYR A 98 -18.91 17.93 -11.11
CA TYR A 98 -18.53 16.52 -10.95
C TYR A 98 -19.57 15.53 -11.52
N GLU A 99 -20.28 15.93 -12.57
CA GLU A 99 -21.30 15.11 -13.26
C GLU A 99 -20.82 14.54 -14.61
N THR A 100 -19.92 15.25 -15.32
CA THR A 100 -19.43 14.84 -16.64
C THR A 100 -17.94 14.54 -16.60
N VAL A 101 -17.58 13.28 -16.87
CA VAL A 101 -16.19 12.83 -16.97
C VAL A 101 -15.57 13.38 -18.26
N ALA A 102 -14.45 14.10 -18.12
CA ALA A 102 -13.65 14.59 -19.23
C ALA A 102 -12.52 13.61 -19.60
N ASP A 103 -11.96 12.92 -18.60
CA ASP A 103 -10.87 11.98 -18.78
C ASP A 103 -10.96 10.81 -17.81
N ILE A 104 -10.62 9.62 -18.29
CA ILE A 104 -10.52 8.40 -17.51
C ILE A 104 -9.06 7.96 -17.56
N HIS A 105 -8.40 8.00 -16.41
CA HIS A 105 -6.96 7.76 -16.38
C HIS A 105 -6.65 6.27 -16.55
N GLU A 106 -5.81 5.94 -17.54
CA GLU A 106 -5.04 4.69 -17.46
C GLU A 106 -4.25 4.72 -16.15
N THR A 107 -4.22 3.58 -15.45
CA THR A 107 -3.45 3.46 -14.22
C THR A 107 -2.32 2.44 -14.40
N ASP A 108 -1.10 2.83 -13.99
CA ASP A 108 0.02 1.90 -13.85
C ASP A 108 -0.24 0.88 -12.72
N ASN A 109 -1.31 1.06 -11.93
CA ASN A 109 -1.52 0.36 -10.68
C ASN A 109 -2.93 -0.22 -10.48
N ALA A 110 -3.55 -0.67 -11.57
CA ALA A 110 -4.94 -1.13 -11.54
C ALA A 110 -5.18 -2.34 -10.65
N ALA A 111 -4.21 -3.26 -10.54
CA ALA A 111 -4.34 -4.38 -9.63
C ALA A 111 -4.27 -3.86 -8.19
N LEU A 112 -3.25 -3.08 -7.81
CA LEU A 112 -3.16 -2.53 -6.44
C LEU A 112 -4.46 -1.82 -6.03
N TYR A 113 -4.90 -0.88 -6.85
CA TYR A 113 -6.05 -0.03 -6.56
C TYR A 113 -7.38 -0.80 -6.62
N GLY A 114 -7.55 -1.65 -7.63
CA GLY A 114 -8.69 -2.56 -7.70
C GLY A 114 -8.74 -3.54 -6.53
N GLY A 115 -7.58 -3.93 -5.99
CA GLY A 115 -7.48 -4.84 -4.85
C GLY A 115 -7.87 -4.20 -3.54
N GLU A 116 -7.40 -2.98 -3.28
CA GLU A 116 -7.83 -2.17 -2.14
C GLU A 116 -9.35 -1.90 -2.18
N THR A 117 -9.87 -1.54 -3.35
CA THR A 117 -11.31 -1.35 -3.56
C THR A 117 -12.07 -2.66 -3.32
N MET A 118 -11.59 -3.79 -3.86
CA MET A 118 -12.23 -5.10 -3.66
C MET A 118 -12.23 -5.52 -2.19
N ALA A 119 -11.13 -5.27 -1.48
CA ALA A 119 -11.02 -5.51 -0.04
C ALA A 119 -12.04 -4.68 0.75
N ALA A 120 -12.14 -3.38 0.47
CA ALA A 120 -13.13 -2.51 1.10
C ALA A 120 -14.56 -3.03 0.90
N GLN A 121 -14.92 -3.47 -0.31
CA GLN A 121 -16.24 -4.04 -0.59
C GLN A 121 -16.45 -5.40 0.06
N CYS A 122 -15.42 -6.23 0.23
CA CYS A 122 -15.51 -7.48 0.99
C CYS A 122 -15.80 -7.22 2.47
N PHE A 123 -15.14 -6.22 3.08
CA PHE A 123 -15.44 -5.82 4.46
C PHE A 123 -16.85 -5.23 4.59
N ARG A 124 -17.29 -4.41 3.62
CA ARG A 124 -18.65 -3.90 3.55
C ARG A 124 -19.69 -5.03 3.47
N TYR A 125 -19.47 -5.99 2.58
CA TYR A 125 -20.31 -7.19 2.44
C TYR A 125 -20.39 -7.98 3.75
N ALA A 126 -19.26 -8.22 4.40
CA ALA A 126 -19.19 -8.98 5.65
C ALA A 126 -19.82 -8.22 6.83
N THR A 127 -19.69 -6.90 6.87
CA THR A 127 -20.34 -6.01 7.85
C THR A 127 -21.85 -6.05 7.66
N ALA A 128 -22.33 -5.85 6.42
CA ALA A 128 -23.74 -5.93 6.08
C ALA A 128 -24.34 -7.30 6.43
N LYS A 129 -23.57 -8.39 6.27
CA LYS A 129 -23.97 -9.74 6.71
C LYS A 129 -24.15 -9.82 8.23
N LYS A 130 -23.17 -9.31 9.01
CA LYS A 130 -23.27 -9.26 10.49
C LYS A 130 -24.49 -8.44 10.95
N GLU A 131 -24.81 -7.37 10.23
CA GLU A 131 -25.93 -6.47 10.52
C GLU A 131 -27.26 -6.94 9.90
N ASN A 132 -27.27 -8.08 9.19
CA ASN A 132 -28.43 -8.60 8.47
C ASN A 132 -29.03 -7.59 7.46
N ASN A 133 -28.20 -6.71 6.90
CA ASN A 133 -28.58 -5.73 5.89
C ASN A 133 -28.44 -6.31 4.47
N LYS A 134 -29.51 -6.97 4.01
CA LYS A 134 -29.53 -7.66 2.70
C LYS A 134 -29.37 -6.72 1.50
N THR A 135 -29.85 -5.48 1.61
CA THR A 135 -29.71 -4.48 0.54
C THR A 135 -28.23 -4.14 0.34
N GLU A 136 -27.53 -3.90 1.44
CA GLU A 136 -26.11 -3.55 1.41
C GLU A 136 -25.23 -4.74 1.00
N MET A 137 -25.57 -5.96 1.42
CA MET A 137 -24.94 -7.19 0.91
C MET A 137 -25.10 -7.31 -0.61
N ALA A 138 -26.33 -7.14 -1.12
CA ALA A 138 -26.62 -7.24 -2.55
C ALA A 138 -25.91 -6.16 -3.37
N HIS A 139 -25.79 -4.95 -2.84
CA HIS A 139 -25.04 -3.88 -3.49
C HIS A 139 -23.53 -4.17 -3.53
N SER A 140 -22.95 -4.54 -2.38
CA SER A 140 -21.51 -4.83 -2.26
C SER A 140 -21.09 -5.98 -3.17
N ILE A 141 -21.87 -7.06 -3.24
CA ILE A 141 -21.51 -8.23 -4.05
C ILE A 141 -21.52 -7.94 -5.56
N GLN A 142 -22.32 -6.98 -6.04
CA GLN A 142 -22.27 -6.57 -7.45
C GLN A 142 -20.97 -5.82 -7.77
N ILE A 143 -20.49 -4.98 -6.86
CA ILE A 143 -19.21 -4.29 -7.03
C ILE A 143 -18.06 -5.30 -7.00
N ILE A 144 -18.09 -6.26 -6.05
CA ILE A 144 -17.13 -7.37 -5.99
C ILE A 144 -17.15 -8.16 -7.31
N LYS A 145 -18.34 -8.49 -7.85
CA LYS A 145 -18.47 -9.20 -9.13
C LYS A 145 -17.81 -8.46 -10.29
N ARG A 146 -18.00 -7.13 -10.38
CA ARG A 146 -17.31 -6.30 -11.38
C ARG A 146 -15.81 -6.44 -11.21
N LEU A 147 -15.27 -6.16 -10.02
CA LEU A 147 -13.83 -6.22 -9.77
C LEU A 147 -13.24 -7.62 -10.02
N VAL A 148 -13.93 -8.71 -9.64
CA VAL A 148 -13.50 -10.10 -9.93
C VAL A 148 -13.51 -10.38 -11.44
N SER A 149 -14.43 -9.77 -12.19
CA SER A 149 -14.42 -9.81 -13.65
C SER A 149 -13.21 -9.06 -14.22
N GLY A 150 -12.85 -7.91 -13.65
CA GLY A 150 -11.65 -7.15 -14.04
C GLY A 150 -10.36 -7.93 -13.77
N TYR A 151 -10.23 -8.50 -12.57
CA TYR A 151 -9.13 -9.39 -12.23
C TYR A 151 -9.05 -10.65 -13.10
N SER A 152 -10.21 -11.18 -13.52
CA SER A 152 -10.24 -12.24 -14.52
C SER A 152 -9.63 -11.77 -15.84
N LEU A 153 -9.88 -10.54 -16.28
CA LEU A 153 -9.32 -10.02 -17.54
C LEU A 153 -7.83 -9.66 -17.41
N LEU A 154 -7.38 -9.19 -16.25
CA LEU A 154 -5.95 -8.98 -15.98
C LEU A 154 -5.12 -10.27 -16.11
N LEU A 155 -5.75 -11.44 -15.89
CA LEU A 155 -5.12 -12.74 -16.16
C LEU A 155 -5.47 -13.31 -17.54
N ALA A 156 -6.71 -13.17 -17.99
CA ALA A 156 -7.13 -13.78 -19.26
C ALA A 156 -6.43 -13.16 -20.46
N VAL A 157 -6.31 -11.83 -20.49
CA VAL A 157 -5.77 -11.09 -21.64
C VAL A 157 -4.32 -11.50 -21.96
N PRO A 158 -3.36 -11.46 -21.02
CA PRO A 158 -1.98 -11.86 -21.34
C PRO A 158 -1.82 -13.38 -21.55
N ASN A 159 -2.68 -14.19 -20.93
CA ASN A 159 -2.50 -15.66 -20.90
C ASN A 159 -3.37 -16.42 -21.92
N GLY A 160 -4.35 -15.77 -22.54
CA GLY A 160 -5.27 -16.36 -23.50
C GLY A 160 -6.45 -17.13 -22.89
N GLY A 161 -6.65 -17.03 -21.58
CA GLY A 161 -7.75 -17.67 -20.85
C GLY A 161 -7.55 -17.71 -19.33
N ILE A 162 -8.53 -18.29 -18.63
CA ILE A 162 -8.55 -18.44 -17.18
C ILE A 162 -8.51 -19.91 -16.79
N GLY A 163 -7.56 -20.28 -15.93
CA GLY A 163 -7.39 -21.64 -15.43
C GLY A 163 -5.92 -22.01 -15.18
N PRO A 164 -5.63 -23.02 -14.33
CA PRO A 164 -4.27 -23.48 -14.02
C PRO A 164 -3.49 -24.06 -15.23
N GLU A 165 -4.20 -24.41 -16.30
CA GLU A 165 -3.64 -24.86 -17.57
C GLU A 165 -3.03 -23.71 -18.37
N TYR A 166 -3.54 -22.48 -18.21
CA TYR A 166 -2.99 -21.29 -18.85
C TYR A 166 -1.71 -20.82 -18.14
N PRO A 167 -0.87 -20.00 -18.79
CA PRO A 167 0.20 -19.31 -18.09
C PRO A 167 -0.39 -18.38 -17.00
N GLY A 168 0.42 -18.03 -16.00
CA GLY A 168 -0.01 -17.18 -14.89
C GLY A 168 0.69 -15.83 -14.89
N LEU A 169 0.77 -15.17 -16.06
CA LEU A 169 1.32 -13.81 -16.19
C LEU A 169 0.28 -12.79 -15.71
N PRO A 170 0.50 -12.08 -14.59
CA PRO A 170 -0.44 -11.06 -14.14
C PRO A 170 -0.20 -9.76 -14.92
N ALA A 171 -1.25 -9.16 -15.50
CA ALA A 171 -1.17 -7.81 -16.06
C ALA A 171 -1.38 -6.74 -14.99
N ARG A 172 -0.94 -5.52 -15.30
CA ARG A 172 -1.17 -4.30 -14.52
C ARG A 172 -2.46 -3.60 -14.96
N PHE A 173 -2.71 -3.59 -16.27
CA PHE A 173 -3.87 -2.96 -16.90
C PHE A 173 -4.20 -3.69 -18.20
N TYR A 174 -5.43 -3.55 -18.69
CA TYR A 174 -5.84 -4.03 -20.01
C TYR A 174 -6.79 -3.04 -20.67
N SER A 175 -6.88 -3.12 -21.99
CA SER A 175 -7.87 -2.38 -22.76
C SER A 175 -8.40 -3.24 -23.92
N PRO A 176 -9.73 -3.30 -24.11
CA PRO A 176 -10.33 -3.98 -25.25
C PRO A 176 -10.01 -3.26 -26.58
N PRO A 177 -10.06 -3.96 -27.72
CA PRO A 177 -9.97 -3.30 -29.02
C PRO A 177 -11.20 -2.42 -29.25
N GLY A 178 -11.00 -1.29 -29.92
CA GLY A 178 -12.08 -0.39 -30.31
C GLY A 178 -11.52 1.00 -30.51
N LYS A 179 -12.17 1.79 -31.35
CA LYS A 179 -11.71 3.16 -31.60
C LYS A 179 -11.93 4.01 -30.34
N GLU A 180 -13.05 3.80 -29.66
CA GLU A 180 -13.40 4.42 -28.39
C GLU A 180 -12.33 4.20 -27.32
N TYR A 181 -11.86 2.96 -27.15
CA TYR A 181 -10.84 2.63 -26.15
C TYR A 181 -9.43 3.11 -26.54
N GLN A 182 -9.16 3.25 -27.83
CA GLN A 182 -7.91 3.85 -28.30
C GLN A 182 -7.87 5.35 -28.06
N GLU A 183 -9.03 6.02 -28.14
CA GLU A 183 -9.16 7.44 -27.83
C GLU A 183 -9.11 7.68 -26.31
N GLU A 184 -9.71 6.79 -25.52
CA GLU A 184 -9.76 6.89 -24.04
C GLU A 184 -8.45 6.44 -23.37
N TYR A 185 -7.78 5.38 -23.86
CA TYR A 185 -6.56 4.83 -23.29
C TYR A 185 -5.40 4.80 -24.30
N PRO A 186 -4.96 5.94 -24.86
CA PRO A 186 -4.01 5.95 -25.97
C PRO A 186 -2.63 5.34 -25.62
N GLU A 187 -2.18 5.43 -24.36
CA GLU A 187 -0.87 4.93 -23.93
C GLU A 187 -0.75 3.41 -24.07
N ILE A 188 -1.76 2.62 -23.70
CA ILE A 188 -1.75 1.16 -23.84
C ILE A 188 -1.64 0.67 -25.30
N PHE A 189 -2.03 1.50 -26.26
CA PHE A 189 -1.92 1.23 -27.70
C PHE A 189 -0.63 1.78 -28.33
N SER A 190 0.23 2.44 -27.55
CA SER A 190 1.52 2.94 -28.02
C SER A 190 2.56 1.81 -28.20
N ASP A 191 3.59 2.11 -28.99
CA ASP A 191 4.79 1.27 -29.17
C ASP A 191 5.76 1.42 -27.99
N HIS A 192 5.28 1.15 -26.78
CA HIS A 192 6.06 1.21 -25.55
C HIS A 192 6.42 -0.19 -25.04
N TYR A 193 7.62 -0.37 -24.47
CA TYR A 193 8.16 -1.70 -24.09
C TYR A 193 7.37 -2.42 -22.98
N LYS A 194 6.48 -1.70 -22.27
CA LYS A 194 5.57 -2.29 -21.28
C LYS A 194 4.24 -2.76 -21.87
N MET A 195 3.96 -2.44 -23.13
CA MET A 195 2.66 -2.66 -23.77
C MET A 195 2.71 -3.86 -24.71
N PHE A 196 1.76 -4.77 -24.54
CA PHE A 196 1.72 -6.04 -25.26
C PHE A 196 0.32 -6.28 -25.82
N ASN A 197 0.26 -7.04 -26.91
CA ASN A 197 -1.00 -7.64 -27.34
C ASN A 197 -1.36 -8.78 -26.38
N GLY A 198 -2.65 -9.01 -26.20
CA GLY A 198 -3.12 -10.21 -25.52
C GLY A 198 -2.79 -11.49 -26.29
N THR A 199 -3.16 -12.62 -25.71
CA THR A 199 -2.91 -13.96 -26.25
C THR A 199 -4.23 -14.67 -26.56
N GLY A 200 -4.22 -15.68 -27.45
CA GLY A 200 -5.40 -16.51 -27.72
C GLY A 200 -6.60 -15.71 -28.23
N ASP A 201 -7.74 -15.88 -27.58
CA ASP A 201 -8.98 -15.16 -27.90
C ASP A 201 -8.88 -13.64 -27.66
N TYR A 202 -7.90 -13.22 -26.86
CA TYR A 202 -7.61 -11.83 -26.51
C TYR A 202 -6.51 -11.22 -27.38
N LYS A 203 -6.10 -11.85 -28.49
CA LYS A 203 -4.98 -11.36 -29.34
C LYS A 203 -5.13 -9.93 -29.88
N ASN A 204 -6.35 -9.42 -29.95
CA ASN A 204 -6.64 -8.05 -30.40
C ASN A 204 -6.76 -7.06 -29.24
N TRP A 205 -6.75 -7.53 -27.99
CA TRP A 205 -6.72 -6.70 -26.80
C TRP A 205 -5.31 -6.22 -26.52
N ARG A 206 -5.19 -5.15 -25.75
CA ARG A 206 -3.92 -4.65 -25.23
C ARG A 206 -3.84 -4.89 -23.74
N CYS A 207 -2.62 -5.12 -23.26
CA CYS A 207 -2.33 -5.19 -21.84
C CYS A 207 -1.00 -4.55 -21.53
N ARG A 208 -0.92 -3.99 -20.33
CA ARG A 208 0.31 -3.51 -19.72
C ARG A 208 0.87 -4.61 -18.84
N LEU A 209 2.10 -5.02 -19.13
CA LEU A 209 2.85 -5.97 -18.29
C LEU A 209 3.92 -5.20 -17.51
N LYS A 210 5.01 -5.87 -17.11
CA LYS A 210 6.00 -5.34 -16.17
C LYS A 210 5.46 -5.12 -14.77
N THR A 211 4.76 -6.15 -14.29
CA THR A 211 4.04 -6.15 -13.03
C THR A 211 5.01 -6.19 -11.85
N SER A 212 5.06 -5.07 -11.11
CA SER A 212 5.88 -4.88 -9.92
C SER A 212 5.25 -5.53 -8.68
N LEU A 213 5.99 -5.55 -7.56
CA LEU A 213 5.51 -6.15 -6.30
C LEU A 213 4.29 -5.44 -5.72
N ASP A 214 4.16 -4.14 -5.96
CA ASP A 214 2.99 -3.35 -5.59
C ASP A 214 1.67 -3.93 -6.14
N GLU A 215 1.67 -4.26 -7.43
CA GLU A 215 0.54 -4.92 -8.09
C GLU A 215 0.28 -6.30 -7.48
N MET A 216 1.32 -7.06 -7.14
CA MET A 216 1.17 -8.36 -6.48
C MET A 216 0.52 -8.23 -5.11
N GLY A 217 0.75 -7.12 -4.40
CA GLY A 217 0.06 -6.79 -3.16
C GLY A 217 -1.45 -6.62 -3.41
N GLY A 218 -1.80 -5.95 -4.50
CA GLY A 218 -3.17 -5.84 -5.02
C GLY A 218 -3.82 -7.20 -5.26
N TYR A 219 -3.17 -8.08 -6.03
CA TYR A 219 -3.66 -9.44 -6.27
C TYR A 219 -3.84 -10.24 -4.98
N ALA A 220 -2.86 -10.18 -4.07
CA ALA A 220 -2.94 -10.91 -2.81
C ALA A 220 -4.13 -10.46 -1.97
N VAL A 221 -4.33 -9.15 -1.80
CA VAL A 221 -5.44 -8.63 -0.99
C VAL A 221 -6.80 -8.83 -1.66
N ALA A 222 -6.91 -8.60 -2.97
CA ALA A 222 -8.15 -8.79 -3.72
C ALA A 222 -8.68 -10.23 -3.59
N LEU A 223 -7.85 -11.19 -4.00
CA LEU A 223 -8.23 -12.60 -4.04
C LEU A 223 -8.40 -13.16 -2.63
N GLY A 224 -7.53 -12.75 -1.69
CA GLY A 224 -7.61 -13.18 -0.30
C GLY A 224 -8.85 -12.69 0.44
N MET A 225 -9.30 -11.45 0.19
CA MET A 225 -10.49 -10.93 0.86
C MET A 225 -11.77 -11.57 0.33
N VAL A 226 -11.85 -11.88 -0.98
CA VAL A 226 -12.97 -12.65 -1.53
C VAL A 226 -13.03 -14.04 -0.91
N LEU A 227 -11.90 -14.76 -0.87
CA LEU A 227 -11.85 -16.10 -0.26
C LEU A 227 -12.19 -16.08 1.24
N LYS A 228 -11.89 -14.99 1.95
CA LYS A 228 -12.14 -14.87 3.39
C LYS A 228 -13.59 -14.52 3.73
N PHE A 229 -14.20 -13.61 2.97
CA PHE A 229 -15.41 -12.92 3.40
C PHE A 229 -16.63 -13.14 2.49
N VAL A 230 -16.45 -13.57 1.25
CA VAL A 230 -17.57 -13.88 0.36
C VAL A 230 -17.98 -15.33 0.59
N ASP A 231 -19.17 -15.51 1.14
CA ASP A 231 -19.74 -16.83 1.39
C ASP A 231 -20.49 -17.30 0.13
N PRO A 232 -20.05 -18.39 -0.52
CA PRO A 232 -20.69 -18.87 -1.74
C PRO A 232 -22.15 -19.29 -1.54
N ASP A 233 -22.56 -19.60 -0.30
CA ASP A 233 -23.93 -20.05 0.00
C ASP A 233 -24.94 -18.88 0.08
N ASP A 234 -24.47 -17.63 0.12
CA ASP A 234 -25.35 -16.46 0.29
C ASP A 234 -26.13 -16.10 -0.99
N SER A 235 -25.58 -16.36 -2.18
CA SER A 235 -26.24 -16.10 -3.48
C SER A 235 -25.45 -16.68 -4.67
N GLU A 236 -26.11 -16.86 -5.84
CA GLU A 236 -25.45 -17.27 -7.09
C GLU A 236 -24.30 -16.32 -7.51
N VAL A 237 -24.41 -15.02 -7.17
CA VAL A 237 -23.35 -14.05 -7.49
C VAL A 237 -22.15 -14.22 -6.56
N ALA A 238 -22.40 -14.52 -5.28
CA ALA A 238 -21.34 -14.81 -4.32
C ALA A 238 -20.62 -16.11 -4.67
N GLU A 239 -21.37 -17.17 -5.02
CA GLU A 239 -20.82 -18.44 -5.53
C GLU A 239 -19.93 -18.19 -6.76
N TRP A 240 -20.42 -17.43 -7.74
CA TRP A 240 -19.63 -17.11 -8.93
C TRP A 240 -18.33 -16.36 -8.59
N CYS A 241 -18.38 -15.38 -7.69
CA CYS A 241 -17.19 -14.61 -7.30
C CYS A 241 -16.16 -15.52 -6.61
N TYR A 242 -16.61 -16.33 -5.65
CA TYR A 242 -15.77 -17.24 -4.89
C TYR A 242 -15.10 -18.28 -5.80
N GLU A 243 -15.89 -18.99 -6.63
CA GLU A 243 -15.38 -20.01 -7.55
C GLU A 243 -14.47 -19.40 -8.62
N ARG A 244 -14.79 -18.22 -9.13
CA ARG A 244 -13.90 -17.52 -10.07
C ARG A 244 -12.55 -17.24 -9.42
N VAL A 245 -12.55 -16.67 -8.21
CA VAL A 245 -11.30 -16.34 -7.49
C VAL A 245 -10.48 -17.59 -7.20
N ARG A 246 -11.09 -18.72 -6.84
CA ARG A 246 -10.37 -19.99 -6.70
C ARG A 246 -9.57 -20.33 -7.95
N VAL A 247 -10.20 -20.26 -9.12
CA VAL A 247 -9.54 -20.54 -10.41
C VAL A 247 -8.40 -19.56 -10.68
N LEU A 248 -8.59 -18.25 -10.44
CA LEU A 248 -7.54 -17.24 -10.61
C LEU A 248 -6.33 -17.50 -9.72
N VAL A 249 -6.57 -17.87 -8.44
CA VAL A 249 -5.51 -18.23 -7.49
C VAL A 249 -4.73 -19.44 -7.98
N ALA A 250 -5.41 -20.50 -8.44
CA ALA A 250 -4.71 -21.67 -8.97
C ALA A 250 -3.87 -21.34 -10.21
N GLN A 251 -4.34 -20.49 -11.10
CA GLN A 251 -3.58 -20.03 -12.26
C GLN A 251 -2.31 -19.27 -11.87
N LEU A 252 -2.42 -18.34 -10.92
CA LEU A 252 -1.25 -17.61 -10.41
C LEU A 252 -0.24 -18.54 -9.74
N VAL A 253 -0.67 -19.40 -8.81
CA VAL A 253 0.22 -20.32 -8.09
C VAL A 253 0.93 -21.27 -9.06
N GLU A 254 0.22 -21.85 -10.03
CA GLU A 254 0.85 -22.71 -11.04
C GLU A 254 1.78 -21.93 -11.97
N GLY A 255 1.41 -20.71 -12.36
CA GLY A 255 2.26 -19.81 -13.12
C GLY A 255 3.57 -19.53 -12.40
N PHE A 256 3.49 -19.07 -11.15
CA PHE A 256 4.66 -18.78 -10.32
C PHE A 256 5.52 -20.02 -10.10
N LYS A 257 4.93 -21.20 -9.84
CA LYS A 257 5.72 -22.43 -9.70
C LYS A 257 6.51 -22.76 -10.97
N LYS A 258 5.92 -22.60 -12.15
CA LYS A 258 6.59 -22.83 -13.45
C LYS A 258 7.74 -21.86 -13.70
N THR A 259 7.66 -20.65 -13.15
CA THR A 259 8.68 -19.59 -13.31
C THR A 259 9.64 -19.48 -12.13
N ASN A 260 9.65 -20.47 -11.23
CA ASN A 260 10.40 -20.43 -9.98
C ASN A 260 10.12 -19.15 -9.17
N TRP A 261 8.85 -18.78 -9.05
CA TRP A 261 8.33 -17.65 -8.30
C TRP A 261 8.81 -16.27 -8.79
N LEU A 262 9.34 -16.21 -10.01
CA LEU A 262 9.63 -14.96 -10.71
C LEU A 262 8.41 -14.50 -11.49
N VAL A 263 8.04 -13.24 -11.36
CA VAL A 263 7.06 -12.62 -12.26
C VAL A 263 7.77 -12.32 -13.59
N LEU A 264 7.13 -12.64 -14.72
CA LEU A 264 7.73 -12.46 -16.05
C LEU A 264 7.01 -11.35 -16.84
N TYR A 265 7.73 -10.78 -17.81
CA TYR A 265 7.21 -9.92 -18.87
C TYR A 265 6.59 -10.73 -20.01
N GLY A 266 5.94 -10.03 -20.94
CA GLY A 266 5.35 -10.66 -22.14
C GLY A 266 6.37 -11.25 -23.10
N ASP A 267 7.63 -10.85 -23.00
CA ASP A 267 8.74 -11.45 -23.74
C ASP A 267 9.40 -12.64 -23.01
N GLY A 268 8.89 -13.00 -21.83
CA GLY A 268 9.38 -14.10 -20.99
C GLY A 268 10.58 -13.75 -20.11
N THR A 269 11.06 -12.49 -20.11
CA THR A 269 12.15 -12.08 -19.22
C THR A 269 11.65 -11.69 -17.82
N PRO A 270 12.47 -11.76 -16.76
CA PRO A 270 12.04 -11.44 -15.40
C PRO A 270 11.64 -9.98 -15.20
N ALA A 271 10.59 -9.77 -14.41
CA ALA A 271 10.00 -8.45 -14.19
C ALA A 271 10.69 -7.59 -13.14
N GLY A 272 11.71 -8.11 -12.49
CA GLY A 272 12.30 -7.53 -11.28
C GLY A 272 11.54 -7.91 -10.00
N SER A 273 10.33 -8.45 -10.11
CA SER A 273 9.55 -8.97 -8.97
C SER A 273 9.88 -10.44 -8.73
N ASP A 274 10.59 -10.70 -7.64
CA ASP A 274 10.88 -12.05 -7.14
C ASP A 274 10.02 -12.32 -5.91
N LEU A 275 9.18 -13.35 -5.98
CA LEU A 275 8.31 -13.76 -4.87
C LEU A 275 8.96 -14.83 -3.99
N ASN A 276 10.17 -15.30 -4.32
CA ASN A 276 10.89 -16.27 -3.51
C ASN A 276 11.19 -15.74 -2.11
N MET A 277 11.49 -16.67 -1.22
CA MET A 277 12.03 -16.35 0.08
C MET A 277 13.53 -16.08 -0.04
N ASP A 278 13.99 -14.95 0.47
CA ASP A 278 15.39 -14.58 0.58
C ASP A 278 15.77 -14.26 2.04
N ILE A 279 16.98 -13.73 2.26
CA ILE A 279 17.42 -13.33 3.60
C ILE A 279 16.74 -12.00 3.94
N GLY A 280 15.56 -12.08 4.55
CA GLY A 280 14.78 -10.91 4.98
C GLY A 280 13.35 -10.87 4.44
N GLY A 281 13.05 -11.66 3.40
CA GLY A 281 11.73 -11.72 2.76
C GLY A 281 11.18 -13.14 2.59
N GLY A 282 9.88 -13.22 2.28
CA GLY A 282 9.19 -14.51 2.06
C GLY A 282 7.68 -14.48 2.23
N ALA A 283 7.11 -13.35 2.67
CA ALA A 283 5.68 -13.16 2.84
C ALA A 283 4.92 -13.36 1.52
N TRP A 284 5.51 -12.98 0.39
CA TRP A 284 4.92 -13.05 -0.95
C TRP A 284 4.51 -14.48 -1.34
N LYS A 285 5.47 -15.40 -1.40
CA LYS A 285 5.20 -16.81 -1.69
C LYS A 285 4.27 -17.46 -0.67
N LEU A 286 4.42 -17.14 0.62
CA LEU A 286 3.55 -17.66 1.66
C LEU A 286 2.09 -17.22 1.46
N ALA A 287 1.85 -15.94 1.13
CA ALA A 287 0.51 -15.44 0.89
C ALA A 287 -0.15 -16.18 -0.26
N PHE A 288 0.48 -16.24 -1.44
CA PHE A 288 -0.11 -16.93 -2.59
C PHE A 288 -0.27 -18.45 -2.37
N LEU A 289 0.67 -19.12 -1.68
CA LEU A 289 0.48 -20.52 -1.29
C LEU A 289 -0.64 -20.71 -0.29
N LYS A 290 -0.83 -19.78 0.66
CA LYS A 290 -1.95 -19.81 1.61
C LYS A 290 -3.29 -19.65 0.89
N LEU A 291 -3.39 -18.72 -0.05
CA LEU A 291 -4.57 -18.59 -0.91
C LEU A 291 -4.81 -19.86 -1.71
N GLY A 292 -3.76 -20.45 -2.27
CA GLY A 292 -3.81 -21.76 -2.93
C GLY A 292 -4.35 -22.84 -1.99
N ALA A 293 -3.85 -22.92 -0.77
CA ALA A 293 -4.28 -23.91 0.23
C ALA A 293 -5.75 -23.75 0.65
N ILE A 294 -6.30 -22.53 0.58
CA ILE A 294 -7.74 -22.29 0.78
C ILE A 294 -8.52 -22.75 -0.45
N ALA A 295 -8.09 -22.36 -1.65
CA ALA A 295 -8.81 -22.64 -2.88
C ALA A 295 -8.80 -24.14 -3.27
N TYR A 296 -7.68 -24.83 -3.06
CA TYR A 296 -7.45 -26.23 -3.42
C TYR A 296 -6.52 -26.89 -2.38
N PRO A 297 -7.02 -27.19 -1.17
CA PRO A 297 -6.21 -27.73 -0.07
C PRO A 297 -5.48 -29.02 -0.43
N GLU A 298 -6.12 -29.90 -1.20
CA GLU A 298 -5.57 -31.17 -1.68
C GLU A 298 -4.30 -30.98 -2.54
N LYS A 299 -4.14 -29.81 -3.15
CA LYS A 299 -3.04 -29.50 -4.05
C LYS A 299 -1.94 -28.68 -3.38
N TYR A 300 -2.30 -27.71 -2.54
CA TYR A 300 -1.35 -26.69 -2.07
C TYR A 300 -1.11 -26.68 -0.56
N ALA A 301 -1.92 -27.34 0.27
CA ALA A 301 -1.78 -27.26 1.73
C ALA A 301 -0.43 -27.82 2.22
N GLN A 302 0.06 -28.92 1.63
CA GLN A 302 1.36 -29.50 1.99
C GLN A 302 2.52 -28.58 1.58
N GLU A 303 2.42 -27.95 0.40
CA GLU A 303 3.44 -27.02 -0.08
C GLU A 303 3.50 -25.76 0.78
N TYR A 304 2.33 -25.20 1.14
CA TYR A 304 2.23 -24.11 2.10
C TYR A 304 2.88 -24.46 3.44
N ALA A 305 2.51 -25.59 4.05
CA ALA A 305 3.05 -26.02 5.34
C ALA A 305 4.58 -26.23 5.29
N TYR A 306 5.09 -26.78 4.19
CA TYR A 306 6.53 -26.94 3.97
C TYR A 306 7.25 -25.59 3.84
N THR A 307 6.71 -24.67 3.03
CA THR A 307 7.28 -23.33 2.85
C THR A 307 7.25 -22.54 4.16
N TYR A 308 6.15 -22.57 4.89
CA TYR A 308 6.05 -21.95 6.21
C TYR A 308 7.08 -22.51 7.20
N SER A 309 7.23 -23.84 7.25
CA SER A 309 8.21 -24.48 8.13
C SER A 309 9.66 -24.07 7.81
N LYS A 310 9.96 -23.78 6.54
CA LYS A 310 11.24 -23.19 6.14
C LYS A 310 11.35 -21.72 6.56
N ALA A 311 10.26 -20.96 6.46
CA ALA A 311 10.22 -19.54 6.81
C ALA A 311 10.38 -19.25 8.30
N LEU A 312 9.92 -20.17 9.16
CA LEU A 312 10.13 -20.09 10.62
C LEU A 312 11.59 -19.88 11.03
N HIS A 313 12.54 -20.36 10.22
CA HIS A 313 13.97 -20.17 10.46
C HIS A 313 14.53 -18.82 9.99
N SER A 314 13.82 -18.11 9.09
CA SER A 314 14.23 -16.82 8.55
C SER A 314 13.64 -15.61 9.31
N SER A 315 12.69 -15.86 10.22
CA SER A 315 12.26 -14.97 11.31
C SER A 315 11.73 -13.56 10.98
N GLN A 316 11.53 -13.15 9.73
CA GLN A 316 10.97 -11.84 9.42
C GLN A 316 9.92 -11.91 8.28
N VAL A 317 8.67 -11.61 8.65
CA VAL A 317 7.58 -11.14 7.79
C VAL A 317 7.60 -9.61 7.88
N SER A 318 8.77 -9.02 7.62
CA SER A 318 9.01 -7.58 7.72
C SER A 318 9.40 -7.09 6.33
N GLU A 319 8.41 -6.72 5.54
CA GLU A 319 8.65 -6.03 4.27
C GLU A 319 8.83 -4.55 4.60
N GLY A 320 10.07 -4.07 4.53
CA GLY A 320 10.43 -2.68 4.77
C GLY A 320 11.54 -2.49 5.81
N SER A 321 12.22 -1.35 5.69
CA SER A 321 13.33 -0.94 6.52
C SER A 321 13.15 0.51 6.96
N ILE A 322 13.99 0.96 7.89
CA ILE A 322 14.09 2.39 8.26
C ILE A 322 14.21 3.28 7.01
N TRP A 323 14.95 2.84 5.98
CA TRP A 323 15.11 3.59 4.73
C TRP A 323 13.80 3.82 3.99
N ASN A 324 12.93 2.81 4.00
CA ASN A 324 11.63 2.92 3.36
C ASN A 324 10.79 4.03 4.00
N THR A 325 11.03 4.43 5.26
CA THR A 325 10.28 5.53 5.89
C THR A 325 10.65 6.92 5.37
N ILE A 326 11.70 7.04 4.55
CA ILE A 326 12.19 8.30 3.99
C ILE A 326 11.88 8.37 2.50
N GLU A 327 12.44 7.44 1.73
CA GLU A 327 12.49 7.49 0.25
C GLU A 327 11.41 6.62 -0.41
N GLU A 328 11.05 5.50 0.21
CA GLU A 328 10.20 4.48 -0.39
C GLU A 328 8.95 4.23 0.47
N TYR A 329 8.33 5.29 0.99
CA TYR A 329 7.21 5.14 1.94
C TYR A 329 6.03 4.37 1.31
N TYR A 330 5.83 4.55 0.00
CA TYR A 330 4.83 3.83 -0.78
C TYR A 330 5.03 2.30 -0.73
N ALA A 331 6.25 1.83 -0.43
CA ALA A 331 6.56 0.41 -0.30
C ALA A 331 5.81 -0.26 0.86
N PHE A 332 5.51 0.50 1.90
CA PHE A 332 4.72 0.00 3.02
C PHE A 332 3.26 -0.24 2.63
N ALA A 333 2.66 0.58 1.76
CA ALA A 333 1.24 0.44 1.42
C ALA A 333 0.93 -0.91 0.75
N PHE A 334 1.73 -1.32 -0.23
CA PHE A 334 1.50 -2.61 -0.89
C PHE A 334 1.95 -3.80 -0.04
N SER A 335 2.97 -3.63 0.79
CA SER A 335 3.38 -4.63 1.77
C SER A 335 2.28 -4.87 2.81
N GLN A 336 1.59 -3.80 3.23
CA GLN A 336 0.43 -3.87 4.11
C GLN A 336 -0.72 -4.66 3.46
N CYS A 337 -0.97 -4.50 2.15
CA CYS A 337 -1.97 -5.30 1.43
C CYS A 337 -1.65 -6.80 1.47
N LEU A 338 -0.39 -7.15 1.24
CA LEU A 338 0.09 -8.53 1.30
C LEU A 338 -0.08 -9.12 2.71
N VAL A 339 0.41 -8.43 3.73
CA VAL A 339 0.38 -8.92 5.12
C VAL A 339 -1.05 -9.02 5.65
N LEU A 340 -1.91 -8.05 5.30
CA LEU A 340 -3.35 -8.12 5.58
C LEU A 340 -3.96 -9.39 4.99
N SER A 341 -3.67 -9.69 3.72
CA SER A 341 -4.15 -10.92 3.08
C SER A 341 -3.67 -12.17 3.81
N LEU A 342 -2.35 -12.28 4.07
CA LEU A 342 -1.73 -13.45 4.70
C LEU A 342 -2.29 -13.72 6.11
N ILE A 343 -2.36 -12.70 6.96
CA ILE A 343 -2.77 -12.85 8.36
C ILE A 343 -4.26 -13.15 8.48
N LEU A 344 -5.13 -12.42 7.77
CA LEU A 344 -6.58 -12.62 7.87
C LEU A 344 -7.01 -13.98 7.32
N ASN A 345 -6.29 -14.51 6.33
CA ASN A 345 -6.56 -15.82 5.77
C ASN A 345 -5.96 -16.98 6.60
N GLU A 346 -5.15 -16.73 7.63
CA GLU A 346 -4.58 -17.80 8.46
C GLU A 346 -5.55 -18.30 9.55
N ASP A 347 -6.07 -19.50 9.34
CA ASP A 347 -6.96 -20.18 10.28
C ASP A 347 -6.20 -20.93 11.39
N ASN A 348 -4.92 -21.29 11.17
CA ASN A 348 -4.10 -21.88 12.22
C ASN A 348 -3.64 -20.80 13.20
N GLU A 349 -4.26 -20.77 14.37
CA GLU A 349 -4.00 -19.78 15.42
C GLU A 349 -2.51 -19.63 15.77
N LYS A 350 -1.73 -20.73 15.84
CA LYS A 350 -0.30 -20.63 16.17
C LYS A 350 0.51 -19.95 15.07
N ILE A 351 0.17 -20.23 13.82
CA ILE A 351 0.82 -19.60 12.67
C ILE A 351 0.39 -18.14 12.58
N ARG A 352 -0.90 -17.86 12.77
CA ARG A 352 -1.44 -16.50 12.79
C ARG A 352 -0.80 -15.67 13.88
N ASP A 353 -0.73 -16.17 15.11
CA ASP A 353 -0.06 -15.49 16.23
C ASP A 353 1.41 -15.20 15.93
N HIS A 354 2.10 -16.11 15.24
CA HIS A 354 3.48 -15.88 14.79
C HIS A 354 3.55 -14.74 13.76
N TYR A 355 2.67 -14.71 12.77
CA TYR A 355 2.63 -13.61 11.79
C TYR A 355 2.28 -12.28 12.45
N ILE A 356 1.28 -12.25 13.34
CA ILE A 356 0.89 -11.04 14.07
C ILE A 356 2.06 -10.54 14.91
N LYS A 357 2.75 -11.42 15.63
CA LYS A 357 3.96 -11.05 16.38
C LYS A 357 4.98 -10.35 15.48
N THR A 358 5.32 -10.95 14.35
CA THR A 358 6.35 -10.41 13.45
C THR A 358 5.90 -9.11 12.79
N TYR A 359 4.61 -8.98 12.46
CA TYR A 359 4.03 -7.72 11.99
C TYR A 359 4.12 -6.63 13.07
N SER A 360 3.72 -6.92 14.30
CA SER A 360 3.70 -5.96 15.41
C SER A 360 5.11 -5.49 15.80
N GLU A 361 6.08 -6.41 15.89
CA GLU A 361 7.47 -6.10 16.26
C GLU A 361 8.30 -5.49 15.11
N GLY A 362 7.92 -5.75 13.85
CA GLY A 362 8.63 -5.28 12.66
C GLY A 362 7.87 -4.16 11.95
N PHE A 363 6.96 -4.54 11.06
CA PHE A 363 6.25 -3.63 10.15
C PHE A 363 5.48 -2.52 10.88
N TYR A 364 4.61 -2.87 11.84
CA TYR A 364 3.85 -1.88 12.60
C TYR A 364 4.78 -1.05 13.48
N GLY A 365 5.80 -1.66 14.09
CA GLY A 365 6.79 -0.94 14.90
C GLY A 365 7.47 0.22 14.17
N LEU A 366 7.62 0.14 12.84
CA LEU A 366 8.19 1.20 12.01
C LEU A 366 7.21 2.33 11.64
N LEU A 367 5.91 2.07 11.67
CA LEU A 367 4.87 3.00 11.18
C LEU A 367 3.91 3.48 12.27
N LYS A 368 4.00 2.86 13.44
CA LYS A 368 3.31 3.27 14.63
C LYS A 368 3.64 4.75 14.88
N TYR A 369 2.60 5.52 15.17
CA TYR A 369 2.61 6.99 15.32
C TYR A 369 2.62 7.82 14.03
N HIS A 370 2.73 7.22 12.84
CA HIS A 370 2.68 7.97 11.59
C HIS A 370 1.27 8.44 11.19
N ARG A 371 0.26 8.21 12.04
CA ARG A 371 -1.15 8.56 11.81
C ARG A 371 -1.75 7.97 10.53
N ASN A 372 -1.32 6.75 10.20
CA ASN A 372 -1.78 6.03 9.02
C ASN A 372 -3.00 5.16 9.38
N ALA A 373 -4.20 5.59 8.97
CA ALA A 373 -5.44 4.91 9.36
C ALA A 373 -5.53 3.48 8.80
N PHE A 374 -4.96 3.20 7.62
CA PHE A 374 -4.98 1.85 7.06
C PHE A 374 -4.11 0.89 7.89
N VAL A 375 -2.89 1.29 8.21
CA VAL A 375 -1.96 0.50 9.05
C VAL A 375 -2.49 0.33 10.47
N ASN A 376 -3.00 1.41 11.10
CA ASN A 376 -3.59 1.35 12.44
C ASN A 376 -4.83 0.45 12.47
N SER A 377 -5.70 0.52 11.45
CA SER A 377 -6.88 -0.35 11.35
C SER A 377 -6.49 -1.82 11.18
N ALA A 378 -5.46 -2.12 10.36
CA ALA A 378 -4.95 -3.48 10.22
C ALA A 378 -4.36 -4.01 11.53
N PHE A 379 -3.62 -3.18 12.27
CA PHE A 379 -3.10 -3.53 13.59
C PHE A 379 -4.22 -3.87 14.57
N LEU A 380 -5.25 -3.03 14.73
CA LEU A 380 -6.38 -3.33 15.63
C LEU A 380 -7.17 -4.56 15.17
N ALA A 381 -7.36 -4.73 13.86
CA ALA A 381 -7.97 -5.94 13.29
C ALA A 381 -7.18 -7.19 13.70
N PHE A 382 -5.85 -7.18 13.61
CA PHE A 382 -5.02 -8.30 14.05
C PHE A 382 -5.09 -8.53 15.55
N MET A 383 -5.06 -7.47 16.36
CA MET A 383 -5.22 -7.58 17.81
C MET A 383 -6.57 -8.18 18.21
N SER A 384 -7.62 -7.97 17.40
CA SER A 384 -8.94 -8.58 17.62
C SER A 384 -8.99 -10.10 17.34
N LEU A 385 -8.00 -10.64 16.61
CA LEU A 385 -7.90 -12.07 16.30
C LEU A 385 -7.13 -12.88 17.35
N MET A 386 -6.60 -12.20 18.37
CA MET A 386 -5.84 -12.78 19.47
C MET A 386 -6.63 -12.76 20.78
N ASP A 387 -6.35 -13.71 21.66
CA ASP A 387 -6.83 -13.66 23.04
C ASP A 387 -6.34 -12.39 23.76
N LYS A 388 -7.15 -11.91 24.71
CA LYS A 388 -6.87 -10.69 25.49
C LYS A 388 -5.46 -10.69 26.09
N ASP A 389 -5.06 -11.76 26.78
CA ASP A 389 -3.75 -11.89 27.43
C ASP A 389 -2.56 -11.90 26.46
N LYS A 390 -2.81 -12.21 25.17
CA LYS A 390 -1.77 -12.19 24.13
C LYS A 390 -1.66 -10.79 23.52
N ARG A 391 -2.78 -10.14 23.20
CA ARG A 391 -2.77 -8.82 22.55
C ARG A 391 -2.28 -7.70 23.47
N GLU A 392 -2.56 -7.77 24.77
CA GLU A 392 -2.07 -6.79 25.76
C GLU A 392 -0.54 -6.66 25.79
N ARG A 393 0.20 -7.66 25.28
CA ARG A 393 1.67 -7.62 25.18
C ARG A 393 2.18 -6.70 24.08
N TYR A 394 1.33 -6.38 23.10
CA TYR A 394 1.66 -5.49 21.98
C TYR A 394 1.06 -4.10 22.16
N GLU A 395 0.29 -3.88 23.23
CA GLU A 395 -0.21 -2.57 23.58
C GLU A 395 0.94 -1.67 24.05
N ASP A 396 0.96 -0.44 23.54
CA ASP A 396 1.89 0.57 24.04
C ASP A 396 1.24 1.36 25.17
N PRO A 397 1.85 1.45 26.36
CA PRO A 397 1.32 2.27 27.44
C PRO A 397 1.13 3.76 27.09
N GLU A 398 1.88 4.30 26.14
CA GLU A 398 1.77 5.70 25.70
C GLU A 398 0.75 5.86 24.56
N TYR A 399 0.43 4.76 23.86
CA TYR A 399 -0.47 4.71 22.70
C TYR A 399 -1.35 3.45 22.72
N GLU A 400 -2.16 3.38 23.77
CA GLU A 400 -3.10 2.29 24.06
C GLU A 400 -4.10 2.09 22.93
N PHE A 401 -4.75 0.92 22.86
CA PHE A 401 -5.67 0.59 21.78
C PHE A 401 -6.78 1.64 21.59
N ASP A 402 -7.32 2.21 22.67
CA ASP A 402 -8.34 3.26 22.63
C ASP A 402 -7.85 4.57 21.99
N LYS A 403 -6.53 4.85 22.03
CA LYS A 403 -5.91 5.99 21.34
C LYS A 403 -5.64 5.68 19.88
N VAL A 404 -5.24 4.45 19.56
CA VAL A 404 -5.12 4.00 18.16
C VAL A 404 -6.48 4.07 17.46
N GLU A 405 -7.53 3.61 18.14
CA GLU A 405 -8.91 3.71 17.67
C GLU A 405 -9.33 5.16 17.45
N TRP A 406 -9.03 6.04 18.40
CA TRP A 406 -9.32 7.47 18.26
C TRP A 406 -8.59 8.09 17.07
N ASP A 407 -7.31 7.75 16.85
CA ASP A 407 -6.55 8.26 15.70
C ASP A 407 -7.14 7.79 14.37
N ILE A 408 -7.61 6.54 14.28
CA ILE A 408 -8.32 6.04 13.09
C ILE A 408 -9.57 6.89 12.83
N ASN A 409 -10.42 7.07 13.85
CA ASN A 409 -11.67 7.81 13.71
C ASN A 409 -11.42 9.31 13.41
N ASP A 410 -10.41 9.94 14.03
CA ASP A 410 -10.00 11.31 13.72
C ASP A 410 -9.55 11.43 12.25
N GLN A 411 -8.68 10.54 11.77
CA GLN A 411 -8.21 10.57 10.39
C GLN A 411 -9.35 10.33 9.38
N LEU A 412 -10.24 9.38 9.65
CA LEU A 412 -11.41 9.12 8.79
C LEU A 412 -12.35 10.32 8.76
N PHE A 413 -12.65 10.92 9.92
CA PHE A 413 -13.56 12.06 10.00
C PHE A 413 -13.00 13.31 9.31
N ARG A 414 -11.68 13.48 9.23
CA ARG A 414 -11.04 14.56 8.46
C ARG A 414 -11.23 14.48 6.95
N PHE A 415 -11.69 13.35 6.39
CA PHE A 415 -12.16 13.34 5.00
C PHE A 415 -13.37 14.25 4.79
N MET A 416 -14.12 14.60 5.84
CA MET A 416 -15.21 15.58 5.74
C MET A 416 -14.71 16.99 5.40
N ASP A 417 -13.44 17.31 5.69
CA ASP A 417 -12.84 18.56 5.23
C ASP A 417 -12.66 18.56 3.69
N TRP A 418 -12.67 17.39 3.04
CA TRP A 418 -12.66 17.24 1.59
C TRP A 418 -14.11 17.36 1.09
N GLY A 419 -14.39 18.41 0.31
CA GLY A 419 -15.76 18.72 -0.10
C GLY A 419 -16.59 19.54 0.91
N ASN A 420 -16.12 19.79 2.14
CA ASN A 420 -16.75 20.79 3.03
C ASN A 420 -15.71 21.50 3.91
N PRO A 421 -15.03 22.54 3.42
CA PRO A 421 -14.30 23.42 4.30
C PRO A 421 -15.36 24.24 5.04
N ARG A 422 -15.69 23.85 6.29
CA ARG A 422 -16.59 24.53 7.25
C ARG A 422 -17.07 25.89 6.74
N GLY A 423 -18.12 25.90 5.91
CA GLY A 423 -18.63 27.13 5.27
C GLY A 423 -18.88 27.12 3.76
N MET A 424 -18.55 26.08 3.00
CA MET A 424 -19.07 25.90 1.63
C MET A 424 -20.23 24.88 1.65
N ASN A 425 -21.44 25.33 1.29
CA ASN A 425 -22.60 24.47 1.08
C ASN A 425 -22.45 23.68 -0.23
N LEU A 426 -21.50 22.74 -0.28
CA LEU A 426 -21.42 21.78 -1.38
C LEU A 426 -22.52 20.72 -1.23
N ALA A 427 -23.06 20.28 -2.36
CA ALA A 427 -24.08 19.23 -2.38
C ALA A 427 -23.46 17.92 -1.85
N LYS A 428 -24.26 17.04 -1.24
CA LYS A 428 -23.76 15.77 -0.66
C LYS A 428 -22.98 14.94 -1.68
N GLU A 429 -23.37 15.04 -2.94
CA GLU A 429 -22.79 14.37 -4.10
C GLU A 429 -21.34 14.80 -4.40
N GLN A 430 -20.88 15.89 -3.79
CA GLN A 430 -19.53 16.46 -3.93
C GLN A 430 -18.65 16.19 -2.69
N TRP A 431 -19.14 15.41 -1.72
CA TRP A 431 -18.38 15.05 -0.51
C TRP A 431 -17.25 14.07 -0.84
N GLY A 432 -16.12 14.21 -0.14
CA GLY A 432 -14.94 13.37 -0.36
C GLY A 432 -14.09 13.77 -1.56
N ILE A 433 -14.52 14.75 -2.36
CA ILE A 433 -13.74 15.30 -3.47
C ILE A 433 -12.84 16.42 -2.96
N ARG A 434 -11.52 16.27 -3.15
CA ARG A 434 -10.57 17.31 -2.76
C ARG A 434 -10.33 18.28 -3.91
N ASN A 435 -10.68 19.53 -3.70
CA ASN A 435 -10.34 20.62 -4.60
C ASN A 435 -8.96 21.18 -4.23
N TYR A 436 -7.95 20.99 -5.09
CA TYR A 436 -6.57 21.45 -4.91
C TYR A 436 -6.31 22.88 -5.38
N ASN A 437 -7.33 23.57 -5.87
CA ASN A 437 -7.17 24.96 -6.25
C ASN A 437 -6.79 25.81 -5.03
N LEU A 438 -5.50 26.10 -4.87
CA LEU A 438 -4.96 26.84 -3.72
C LEU A 438 -5.56 28.25 -3.60
N THR A 439 -6.10 28.82 -4.69
CA THR A 439 -6.82 30.11 -4.60
C THR A 439 -8.16 29.98 -3.88
N GLN A 440 -8.79 28.80 -3.94
CA GLN A 440 -10.03 28.47 -3.23
C GLN A 440 -9.76 27.81 -1.88
N ARG A 441 -8.62 27.13 -1.72
CA ARG A 441 -8.17 26.49 -0.47
C ARG A 441 -6.69 26.77 -0.20
N PRO A 442 -6.34 27.96 0.32
CA PRO A 442 -4.95 28.36 0.55
C PRO A 442 -4.25 27.62 1.70
N HIS A 443 -4.89 26.61 2.30
CA HIS A 443 -4.43 25.85 3.48
C HIS A 443 -4.55 24.33 3.27
N SER A 444 -4.43 23.85 2.04
CA SER A 444 -4.65 22.44 1.67
C SER A 444 -3.39 21.60 1.55
N THR A 445 -2.26 22.04 2.09
CA THR A 445 -1.04 21.23 2.19
C THR A 445 -0.45 21.44 3.57
N ARG A 446 0.47 20.59 4.01
CA ARG A 446 1.23 20.87 5.24
C ARG A 446 1.95 22.22 5.18
N SER A 447 2.59 22.50 4.04
CA SER A 447 3.33 23.75 3.83
C SER A 447 2.45 25.01 3.86
N THR A 448 1.15 24.90 3.57
CA THR A 448 0.22 26.03 3.49
C THR A 448 -0.78 26.10 4.65
N SER A 449 -1.08 24.98 5.32
CA SER A 449 -2.02 24.92 6.46
C SER A 449 -1.40 25.43 7.77
N LEU A 450 -0.09 25.27 7.93
CA LEU A 450 0.61 25.68 9.15
C LEU A 450 0.93 27.18 9.13
N ASN A 451 0.81 27.80 10.30
CA ASN A 451 1.41 29.12 10.53
C ASN A 451 2.92 29.06 10.21
N PRO A 452 3.52 30.05 9.51
CA PRO A 452 4.94 30.00 9.14
C PRO A 452 5.90 29.72 10.31
N ASP A 453 5.61 30.24 11.51
CA ASP A 453 6.44 30.02 12.69
C ASP A 453 6.33 28.59 13.25
N ILE A 454 5.16 27.96 13.09
CA ILE A 454 4.94 26.55 13.46
C ILE A 454 5.61 25.66 12.41
N ARG A 455 5.40 25.96 11.13
CA ARG A 455 5.99 25.25 10.00
C ARG A 455 7.52 25.16 10.12
N GLU A 456 8.18 26.26 10.47
CA GLU A 456 9.64 26.27 10.64
C GLU A 456 10.10 25.46 11.87
N LYS A 457 9.32 25.44 12.95
CA LYS A 457 9.62 24.62 14.14
C LYS A 457 9.46 23.12 13.89
N GLU A 458 8.56 22.75 12.98
CA GLU A 458 8.31 21.36 12.62
C GLU A 458 9.17 20.86 11.47
N ARG A 459 9.91 21.73 10.77
CA ARG A 459 10.83 21.33 9.69
C ARG A 459 12.00 20.53 10.28
N ASN A 460 12.39 19.44 9.63
CA ASN A 460 13.48 18.58 10.08
C ASN A 460 14.82 19.35 10.06
N PRO A 461 15.41 19.64 11.24
CA PRO A 461 16.63 20.45 11.30
C PRO A 461 17.87 19.72 10.77
N ARG A 462 17.84 18.39 10.65
CA ARG A 462 18.99 17.58 10.22
C ARG A 462 19.29 17.73 8.75
N VAL A 463 18.28 17.93 7.91
CA VAL A 463 18.46 18.14 6.47
C VAL A 463 19.34 19.38 6.25
N LYS A 464 19.02 20.49 6.92
CA LYS A 464 19.80 21.73 6.88
C LYS A 464 21.22 21.52 7.44
N PHE A 465 21.34 20.88 8.60
CA PHE A 465 22.63 20.59 9.22
C PHE A 465 23.57 19.81 8.29
N TRP A 466 23.09 18.72 7.68
CA TRP A 466 23.91 17.89 6.80
C TRP A 466 24.28 18.59 5.50
N ARG A 467 23.39 19.42 4.94
CA ARG A 467 23.72 20.27 3.80
C ARG A 467 24.81 21.29 4.12
N GLU A 468 24.69 21.97 5.26
CA GLU A 468 25.72 22.90 5.72
C GLU A 468 27.05 22.19 5.99
N TRP A 469 27.02 20.96 6.52
CA TRP A 469 28.23 20.16 6.72
C TRP A 469 28.86 19.73 5.39
N ILE A 470 28.06 19.29 4.41
CA ILE A 470 28.53 18.93 3.05
C ILE A 470 29.21 20.13 2.38
N ASP A 471 28.60 21.32 2.48
CA ASP A 471 29.08 22.53 1.82
C ASP A 471 30.34 23.12 2.48
N ASN A 472 30.49 22.97 3.80
CA ASN A 472 31.51 23.68 4.57
C ASN A 472 32.61 22.77 5.17
N ASN A 473 32.50 21.45 5.05
CA ASN A 473 33.49 20.50 5.57
C ASN A 473 34.29 19.82 4.45
N ILE A 474 35.61 19.69 4.61
CA ILE A 474 36.48 19.02 3.63
C ILE A 474 36.06 17.55 3.39
N PHE A 475 35.65 16.85 4.44
CA PHE A 475 35.11 15.49 4.30
C PHE A 475 33.68 15.48 3.79
N GLY A 476 32.92 16.55 4.05
CA GLY A 476 31.56 16.73 3.54
C GLY A 476 31.50 16.86 2.02
N SER A 477 32.48 17.53 1.41
CA SER A 477 32.55 17.67 -0.05
C SER A 477 32.64 16.35 -0.81
N LEU A 478 33.06 15.25 -0.15
CA LEU A 478 33.05 13.90 -0.73
C LEU A 478 31.63 13.35 -0.95
N TYR A 479 30.64 13.92 -0.27
CA TYR A 479 29.22 13.57 -0.35
C TYR A 479 28.41 14.63 -1.11
N ALA A 480 29.06 15.50 -1.88
CA ALA A 480 28.36 16.53 -2.66
C ALA A 480 27.29 15.97 -3.61
N TRP A 481 27.43 14.72 -4.05
CA TRP A 481 26.41 14.03 -4.86
C TRP A 481 25.14 13.67 -4.09
N VAL A 482 25.21 13.51 -2.76
CA VAL A 482 24.04 13.27 -1.89
C VAL A 482 23.22 14.55 -1.72
N LYS A 483 23.84 15.71 -1.99
CA LYS A 483 23.21 17.01 -1.77
C LYS A 483 21.91 17.17 -2.57
N ASP A 484 21.86 16.61 -3.78
CA ASP A 484 20.67 16.65 -4.65
C ASP A 484 19.49 15.91 -3.99
N ASP A 485 19.71 14.70 -3.46
CA ASP A 485 18.71 13.96 -2.69
C ASP A 485 18.26 14.77 -1.44
N LEU A 486 19.19 15.47 -0.78
CA LEU A 486 18.85 16.35 0.36
C LEU A 486 18.08 17.61 -0.02
N TYR A 487 18.08 18.04 -1.29
CA TYR A 487 17.22 19.11 -1.75
C TYR A 487 15.77 18.64 -1.87
N GLU A 488 15.56 17.43 -2.36
CA GLU A 488 14.22 16.81 -2.43
C GLU A 488 13.62 16.60 -1.04
N MET A 489 14.47 16.42 -0.03
CA MET A 489 14.11 16.31 1.39
C MET A 489 13.92 17.65 2.13
N GLU A 490 14.10 18.81 1.49
CA GLU A 490 14.13 20.11 2.19
C GLU A 490 12.85 20.42 2.97
N ASP A 491 11.71 19.89 2.49
CA ASP A 491 10.40 20.03 3.11
C ASP A 491 9.99 18.78 3.93
N MET A 492 10.93 18.07 4.56
CA MET A 492 10.58 17.06 5.57
C MET A 492 10.25 17.68 6.92
N TYR A 493 9.24 17.12 7.59
CA TYR A 493 8.70 17.56 8.88
C TYR A 493 8.86 16.46 9.93
N ILE A 494 8.88 16.85 11.20
CA ILE A 494 9.06 15.94 12.35
C ILE A 494 7.73 15.46 12.95
N VAL A 495 6.61 15.92 12.40
CA VAL A 495 5.25 15.54 12.80
C VAL A 495 4.57 15.00 11.53
N PRO A 496 3.80 13.89 11.61
CA PRO A 496 3.12 13.33 10.45
C PRO A 496 1.92 14.19 10.05
N LYS A 497 1.57 14.17 8.75
CA LYS A 497 0.37 14.81 8.22
C LYS A 497 -0.90 14.14 8.73
N THR A 498 -1.94 14.94 8.78
CA THR A 498 -3.34 14.50 8.84
C THR A 498 -3.93 14.40 7.44
N VAL A 499 -5.04 13.67 7.29
CA VAL A 499 -5.82 13.60 6.03
C VAL A 499 -6.17 14.99 5.48
N SER A 500 -6.45 15.98 6.33
CA SER A 500 -6.67 17.37 5.91
C SER A 500 -5.47 17.98 5.16
N GLU A 501 -4.26 17.52 5.43
CA GLU A 501 -2.99 18.03 4.87
C GLU A 501 -2.40 17.15 3.75
N SER A 502 -2.89 15.91 3.61
CA SER A 502 -2.44 14.92 2.62
C SER A 502 -3.11 15.10 1.26
N SER A 503 -2.47 14.71 0.16
CA SER A 503 -3.18 14.62 -1.12
C SER A 503 -4.34 13.61 -1.05
N ALA A 504 -5.46 13.96 -1.68
CA ALA A 504 -6.38 13.00 -2.29
C ALA A 504 -5.74 12.31 -3.50
N GLY A 505 -4.51 11.83 -3.37
CA GLY A 505 -3.86 11.02 -4.40
C GLY A 505 -4.23 9.55 -4.25
N ALA A 506 -3.98 8.79 -5.31
CA ALA A 506 -4.21 7.35 -5.41
C ALA A 506 -3.62 6.51 -4.25
N LEU A 507 -2.68 7.04 -3.47
CA LEU A 507 -2.02 6.38 -2.34
C LEU A 507 -1.90 7.30 -1.12
N ILE A 508 -3.01 7.84 -0.58
CA ILE A 508 -2.91 8.69 0.62
C ILE A 508 -2.14 8.01 1.76
N TRP A 509 -2.36 6.70 1.96
CA TRP A 509 -1.66 5.90 2.96
C TRP A 509 -0.30 5.34 2.52
N GLY A 510 0.05 5.48 1.23
CA GLY A 510 1.38 5.19 0.71
C GLY A 510 2.24 6.45 0.51
N SER A 511 1.67 7.63 0.69
CA SER A 511 2.40 8.89 0.62
C SER A 511 3.17 9.11 1.91
N ASN A 512 4.38 9.66 1.81
CA ASN A 512 5.17 9.94 3.00
C ASN A 512 4.48 11.05 3.85
N PRO A 513 4.05 10.75 5.09
CA PRO A 513 3.32 11.71 5.91
C PRO A 513 4.21 12.85 6.42
N PHE A 514 5.53 12.75 6.26
CA PHE A 514 6.49 13.75 6.71
C PHE A 514 6.91 14.74 5.63
N GLN A 515 6.60 14.51 4.36
CA GLN A 515 6.93 15.47 3.29
C GLN A 515 6.03 16.71 3.35
N GLY A 516 6.44 17.85 2.77
CA GLY A 516 5.65 19.10 2.83
C GLY A 516 4.55 19.21 1.81
N GLU A 517 4.75 18.60 0.64
CA GLU A 517 3.78 18.64 -0.46
C GLU A 517 2.60 17.72 -0.16
N GLY A 518 1.40 18.31 -0.14
CA GLY A 518 0.13 17.64 0.09
C GLY A 518 -0.71 17.68 -1.17
N GLY A 519 -0.23 17.03 -2.23
CA GLY A 519 -0.86 17.06 -3.55
C GLY A 519 -0.27 18.13 -4.45
N ASP A 520 -0.52 17.99 -5.75
CA ASP A 520 0.02 18.86 -6.77
C ASP A 520 -0.67 20.24 -6.70
N PRO A 521 0.03 21.33 -6.36
CA PRO A 521 -0.54 22.67 -6.31
C PRO A 521 -0.95 23.20 -7.71
N TYR A 522 -0.58 22.49 -8.77
CA TYR A 522 -0.95 22.79 -10.16
C TYR A 522 -2.21 22.05 -10.62
N GLU A 523 -2.77 21.14 -9.80
CA GLU A 523 -4.04 20.49 -10.10
C GLU A 523 -5.23 21.44 -9.89
N ASN A 524 -6.17 21.40 -10.84
CA ASN A 524 -7.36 22.27 -10.84
C ASN A 524 -8.50 21.74 -9.94
N GLY A 525 -8.28 20.66 -9.18
CA GLY A 525 -9.30 20.08 -8.29
C GLY A 525 -10.47 19.38 -8.99
N LEU A 526 -10.34 19.07 -10.29
CA LEU A 526 -11.32 18.29 -11.05
C LEU A 526 -11.02 16.79 -11.09
N GLN A 527 -9.85 16.38 -10.61
CA GLN A 527 -9.48 14.99 -10.45
C GLN A 527 -10.16 14.41 -9.20
N GLU A 528 -10.74 13.22 -9.36
CA GLU A 528 -11.33 12.45 -8.28
C GLU A 528 -10.70 11.06 -8.23
N GLU A 529 -10.33 10.64 -7.02
CA GLU A 529 -9.88 9.29 -6.74
C GLU A 529 -11.05 8.40 -6.32
N ARG A 530 -10.90 7.08 -6.52
CA ARG A 530 -11.92 6.05 -6.25
C ARG A 530 -12.36 5.88 -4.77
N GLY A 531 -11.93 6.75 -3.86
CA GLY A 531 -12.35 6.77 -2.45
C GLY A 531 -11.80 5.65 -1.56
N ASN A 532 -10.96 4.75 -2.07
CA ASN A 532 -10.44 3.60 -1.32
C ASN A 532 -9.60 4.00 -0.08
N GLY A 533 -8.97 5.18 -0.09
CA GLY A 533 -8.31 5.76 1.08
C GLY A 533 -9.23 5.94 2.29
N PHE A 534 -10.53 6.19 2.08
CA PHE A 534 -11.52 6.23 3.15
C PHE A 534 -12.21 4.86 3.32
N LEU A 535 -12.72 4.29 2.22
CA LEU A 535 -13.59 3.10 2.25
C LEU A 535 -12.91 1.87 2.86
N LEU A 536 -11.61 1.67 2.61
CA LEU A 536 -10.88 0.50 3.12
C LEU A 536 -10.73 0.52 4.64
N PRO A 537 -10.07 1.53 5.26
CA PRO A 537 -9.99 1.61 6.72
C PRO A 537 -11.37 1.73 7.38
N TYR A 538 -12.32 2.46 6.78
CA TYR A 538 -13.68 2.59 7.32
C TYR A 538 -14.38 1.23 7.44
N TYR A 539 -14.50 0.47 6.36
CA TYR A 539 -15.20 -0.82 6.43
C TYR A 539 -14.42 -1.90 7.18
N LEU A 540 -13.08 -1.85 7.15
CA LEU A 540 -12.26 -2.70 8.01
C LEU A 540 -12.58 -2.45 9.49
N GLY A 541 -12.63 -1.19 9.90
CA GLY A 541 -12.96 -0.82 11.28
C GLY A 541 -14.40 -1.13 11.68
N ARG A 542 -15.36 -0.91 10.79
CA ARG A 542 -16.77 -1.28 11.00
C ARG A 542 -16.92 -2.79 11.20
N TYR A 543 -16.21 -3.61 10.40
CA TYR A 543 -16.29 -5.06 10.51
C TYR A 543 -15.73 -5.59 11.84
N TYR A 544 -14.64 -5.02 12.33
CA TYR A 544 -13.97 -5.42 13.58
C TYR A 544 -14.46 -4.68 14.83
N GLY A 545 -15.30 -3.64 14.66
CA GLY A 545 -16.03 -2.99 15.75
C GLY A 545 -15.30 -1.83 16.43
N PHE A 546 -14.31 -1.22 15.78
CA PHE A 546 -13.59 -0.03 16.30
C PHE A 546 -13.90 1.26 15.49
N VAL A 547 -14.86 1.16 14.57
CA VAL A 547 -15.52 2.32 13.92
C VAL A 547 -17.02 2.09 14.05
N GLU A 548 -17.73 3.06 14.62
CA GLU A 548 -19.17 2.96 14.84
C GLU A 548 -19.97 3.02 13.54
N GLY A 549 -21.15 2.41 13.55
CA GLY A 549 -22.09 2.49 12.44
C GLY A 549 -23.04 3.66 12.55
N PRO A 550 -23.83 3.93 11.50
CA PRO A 550 -24.87 4.94 11.56
C PRO A 550 -25.88 4.61 12.67
N SER A 551 -26.42 5.66 13.29
CA SER A 551 -27.52 5.57 14.24
C SER A 551 -28.76 5.03 13.54
N ASN A 552 -29.37 3.97 14.10
CA ASN A 552 -30.59 3.34 13.54
C ASN A 552 -31.84 4.23 13.59
#